data_AF-A0A6J4E7E1-F1
#
_entry.id   AF-A0A6J4E7E1-F1
#
_cell.length_a   1.000
_cell.length_b   1.000
_cell.length_c   1.000
_cell.angle_alpha   90.00
_cell.angle_beta   90.00
_cell.angle_gamma   90.00
#
_symmetry.space_group_name_H-M   'P 1'
#
loop_
_entity.id
_entity.type
_entity.pdbx_description
1 polymer ?
#
loop_
_entity_poly.entity_id
_entity_poly.type
_entity_poly.pdbx_seq_one_letter_code
_entity_poly.pdbx_strand_id
1 'polypeptide(L)'
;MTTWDQPARRWLVTYRMEGEVRQMLMRARNVPNLKAVAFSIYHLEFPGQPCPSTSRDNVESWLGARGITLEDVQLYQPPRR
;
A
#
# COMPACT_ATOMS: atom_id res chain seq x y z
N MET A 1 -17.61 -2.40 26.44
CA MET A 1 -16.83 -1.42 25.65
C MET A 1 -17.03 -1.73 24.18
N THR A 2 -17.99 -1.06 23.54
CA THR A 2 -18.37 -1.33 22.14
C THR A 2 -17.44 -0.53 21.25
N THR A 3 -16.53 -1.20 20.56
CA THR A 3 -15.64 -0.57 19.58
C THR A 3 -16.50 -0.01 18.46
N TRP A 4 -16.66 1.31 18.44
CA TRP A 4 -17.32 2.05 17.37
C TRP A 4 -16.71 1.65 16.01
N ASP A 5 -17.58 1.26 15.07
CA ASP A 5 -17.21 1.00 13.67
C ASP A 5 -16.71 2.32 13.06
N GLN A 6 -15.39 2.52 13.06
CA GLN A 6 -14.83 3.70 12.41
C GLN A 6 -14.98 3.56 10.89
N PRO A 7 -15.50 4.60 10.19
CA PRO A 7 -15.64 4.55 8.75
C PRO A 7 -14.27 4.37 8.10
N ALA A 8 -14.22 3.54 7.05
CA ALA A 8 -12.98 3.29 6.32
C ALA A 8 -12.40 4.61 5.77
N ARG A 9 -11.14 4.88 6.09
CA ARG A 9 -10.42 6.07 5.65
C ARG A 9 -9.71 5.79 4.34
N ARG A 10 -9.41 6.85 3.58
CA ARG A 10 -8.56 6.76 2.38
C ARG A 10 -7.12 7.08 2.76
N TRP A 11 -6.19 6.29 2.28
CA TRP A 11 -4.75 6.43 2.48
C TRP A 11 -4.11 6.63 1.11
N LEU A 12 -3.23 7.62 1.01
CA LEU A 12 -2.39 7.84 -0.15
C LEU A 12 -1.06 7.12 0.09
N VAL A 13 -0.78 6.17 -0.79
CA VAL A 13 0.46 5.41 -0.81
C VAL A 13 1.31 5.97 -1.94
N THR A 14 2.52 6.42 -1.62
CA THR A 14 3.51 6.85 -2.62
C THR A 14 4.61 5.80 -2.69
N TYR A 15 4.91 5.34 -3.89
CA TYR A 15 5.94 4.34 -4.13
C TYR A 15 6.68 4.66 -5.43
N ARG A 16 7.91 4.16 -5.54
CA ARG A 16 8.71 4.24 -6.75
C ARG A 16 8.72 2.89 -7.43
N MET A 17 8.47 2.86 -8.74
CA MET A 17 8.59 1.67 -9.57
C MET A 17 9.54 1.96 -10.73
N GLU A 18 10.65 1.23 -10.82
CA GLU A 18 11.65 1.38 -11.88
C GLU A 18 12.15 2.83 -12.08
N GLY A 19 12.15 3.63 -11.01
CA GLY A 19 12.54 5.05 -11.04
C GLY A 19 11.38 6.04 -11.14
N GLU A 20 10.18 5.59 -11.49
CA GLU A 20 8.98 6.43 -11.58
C GLU A 20 8.24 6.51 -10.26
N VAL A 21 7.94 7.72 -9.79
CA VAL A 21 7.11 7.94 -8.60
C VAL A 21 5.64 7.77 -8.99
N ARG A 22 4.96 6.88 -8.28
CA ARG A 22 3.55 6.53 -8.47
C ARG A 22 2.78 6.64 -7.17
N GLN A 23 1.48 6.83 -7.31
CA GLN A 23 0.57 7.02 -6.19
C GLN A 23 -0.64 6.11 -6.31
N MET A 24 -1.04 5.52 -5.19
CA MET A 24 -2.21 4.67 -5.10
C MET A 24 -3.07 5.07 -3.91
N LEU A 25 -4.38 5.11 -4.10
CA LEU A 25 -5.34 5.29 -3.03
C LEU A 25 -5.81 3.93 -2.50
N MET A 26 -5.65 3.72 -1.19
CA MET A 26 -6.10 2.53 -0.48
C MET A 26 -7.20 2.90 0.52
N ARG A 27 -8.16 1.99 0.75
CA ARG A 27 -9.14 2.12 1.84
C ARG A 27 -8.76 1.23 3.00
N ALA A 28 -8.61 1.82 4.19
CA ALA A 28 -8.34 1.08 5.43
C ALA A 28 -8.89 1.85 6.64
N ARG A 29 -9.33 1.10 7.66
CA ARG A 29 -9.82 1.69 8.92
C ARG A 29 -8.69 2.36 9.71
N ASN A 30 -7.55 1.69 9.79
CA ASN A 30 -6.34 2.16 10.46
C ASN A 30 -5.20 2.35 9.44
N VAL A 31 -4.03 2.81 9.91
CA VAL A 31 -2.81 2.85 9.10
C VAL A 31 -2.60 1.48 8.44
N PRO A 32 -2.55 1.40 7.10
CA PRO A 32 -2.28 0.16 6.39
C PRO A 32 -0.96 -0.44 6.85
N ASN A 33 -0.95 -1.73 7.15
CA ASN A 33 0.32 -2.41 7.38
C ASN A 33 1.07 -2.60 6.05
N LEU A 34 2.39 -2.69 6.15
CA LEU A 34 3.28 -2.83 4.99
C LEU A 34 2.90 -3.98 4.05
N LYS A 35 2.45 -5.12 4.58
CA LYS A 35 2.04 -6.27 3.76
C LYS A 35 0.82 -5.94 2.90
N ALA A 36 -0.20 -5.30 3.48
CA ALA A 36 -1.39 -4.90 2.75
C ALA A 36 -1.08 -3.86 1.66
N VAL A 37 -0.18 -2.91 1.96
CA VAL A 37 0.30 -1.92 1.00
C VAL A 37 1.06 -2.61 -0.15
N ALA A 38 2.04 -3.44 0.17
CA ALA A 38 2.86 -4.16 -0.79
C ALA A 38 2.01 -5.03 -1.74
N PHE A 39 1.04 -5.77 -1.19
CA PHE A 39 0.16 -6.61 -2.00
C PHE A 39 -0.76 -5.78 -2.88
N SER A 40 -1.24 -4.63 -2.39
CA SER A 40 -2.07 -3.72 -3.18
C SER A 40 -1.28 -3.11 -4.33
N ILE A 41 -0.03 -2.66 -4.09
CA ILE A 41 0.86 -2.17 -5.15
C ILE A 41 1.13 -3.28 -6.17
N TYR A 42 1.50 -4.47 -5.71
CA TYR A 42 1.82 -5.58 -6.61
C TYR A 42 0.62 -6.01 -7.46
N HIS A 43 -0.58 -6.07 -6.88
CA HIS A 43 -1.79 -6.41 -7.63
C HIS A 43 -2.15 -5.35 -8.67
N LEU A 44 -1.89 -4.06 -8.37
CA LEU A 44 -2.09 -2.96 -9.30
C LEU A 44 -1.11 -3.03 -10.48
N GLU A 45 0.17 -3.27 -10.19
CA GLU A 45 1.25 -3.23 -11.19
C GLU A 45 1.40 -4.52 -11.99
N PHE A 46 1.04 -5.66 -11.41
CA PHE A 46 1.15 -6.98 -12.03
C PHE A 46 -0.19 -7.73 -11.99
N PRO A 47 -1.22 -7.24 -12.71
CA PRO A 47 -2.53 -7.88 -12.72
C PRO A 47 -2.42 -9.33 -13.22
N GLY A 48 -3.02 -10.26 -12.46
CA GLY A 48 -3.02 -11.69 -12.77
C GLY A 48 -1.78 -12.47 -12.31
N GLN A 49 -0.73 -11.81 -11.79
CA GLN A 49 0.34 -12.54 -11.12
C GLN A 49 -0.06 -12.92 -9.68
N PRO A 50 0.24 -14.16 -9.22
CA PRO A 50 -0.04 -14.56 -7.86
C PRO A 50 0.80 -13.75 -6.88
N CYS A 51 0.17 -13.23 -5.82
CA CYS A 51 0.92 -12.65 -4.71
C CYS A 51 1.76 -13.75 -4.05
N PRO A 52 3.04 -13.49 -3.74
CA PRO A 52 3.86 -14.47 -3.06
C PRO A 52 3.33 -14.76 -1.65
N SER A 53 3.55 -15.99 -1.20
CA SER A 53 3.24 -16.46 0.15
C SER A 53 4.23 -15.94 1.22
N THR A 54 4.94 -14.84 0.94
CA THR A 54 6.04 -14.37 1.76
C THR A 54 5.60 -13.98 3.18
N SER A 55 6.43 -14.38 4.14
CA SER A 55 6.38 -13.92 5.53
C SER A 55 6.64 -12.41 5.58
N ARG A 56 6.13 -11.78 6.65
CA ARG A 56 6.13 -10.32 6.82
C ARG A 56 7.54 -9.71 6.74
N ASP A 57 8.55 -10.46 7.17
CA ASP A 57 9.96 -10.02 7.23
C ASP A 57 10.63 -9.90 5.86
N ASN A 58 10.05 -10.48 4.80
CA ASN A 58 10.64 -10.48 3.46
C ASN A 58 9.89 -9.59 2.44
N VAL A 59 8.87 -8.85 2.87
CA VAL A 59 7.99 -8.10 1.97
C VAL A 59 8.74 -6.94 1.30
N GLU A 60 9.54 -6.17 2.04
CA GLU A 60 10.32 -5.06 1.48
C GLU A 60 11.39 -5.55 0.50
N SER A 61 12.13 -6.60 0.87
CA SER A 61 13.13 -7.19 -0.02
C SER A 61 12.51 -7.74 -1.31
N TRP A 62 11.31 -8.31 -1.23
CA TRP A 62 10.58 -8.79 -2.40
C TRP A 62 10.14 -7.64 -3.32
N LEU A 63 9.57 -6.56 -2.77
CA LEU A 63 9.23 -5.37 -3.55
C LEU A 63 10.49 -4.80 -4.22
N GLY A 64 11.59 -4.70 -3.48
CA GLY A 64 12.87 -4.23 -4.00
C GLY A 64 13.38 -5.09 -5.17
N ALA A 65 13.26 -6.42 -5.08
CA ALA A 65 13.61 -7.34 -6.17
C ALA A 65 12.74 -7.16 -7.43
N ARG A 66 11.58 -6.51 -7.32
CA ARG A 66 10.69 -6.14 -8.44
C ARG A 66 10.84 -4.66 -8.83
N GLY A 67 11.86 -3.97 -8.34
CA GLY A 67 12.10 -2.56 -8.62
C GLY A 67 11.10 -1.61 -7.96
N ILE A 68 10.36 -2.08 -6.93
CA ILE A 68 9.39 -1.28 -6.20
C ILE A 68 9.97 -0.87 -4.85
N THR A 69 9.90 0.42 -4.52
CA THR A 69 10.27 0.97 -3.21
C THR A 69 9.10 1.75 -2.64
N LEU A 70 8.66 1.42 -1.43
CA LEU A 70 7.65 2.20 -0.73
C LEU A 70 8.29 3.49 -0.19
N GLU A 71 7.74 4.65 -0.52
CA GLU A 71 8.30 5.94 -0.07
C GLU A 71 7.50 6.52 1.10
N ASP A 72 6.16 6.52 1.00
CA ASP A 72 5.31 7.13 2.03
C ASP A 72 3.90 6.53 2.08
N VAL A 73 3.29 6.56 3.27
CA VAL A 73 1.90 6.16 3.50
C VAL A 73 1.24 7.16 4.43
N GLN A 74 0.35 7.98 3.88
CA GLN A 74 -0.32 9.05 4.63
C GLN A 74 -1.83 9.00 4.48
N LEU A 75 -2.53 9.58 5.45
CA LEU A 75 -3.99 9.72 5.36
C LEU A 75 -4.33 10.69 4.23
N TYR A 76 -5.12 10.25 3.25
CA TYR A 76 -5.50 11.10 2.12
C TYR A 76 -6.44 12.21 2.58
N GLN A 77 -5.99 13.45 2.43
CA GLN A 77 -6.79 14.64 2.63
C GLN A 77 -7.12 15.25 1.27
N PRO A 78 -8.37 15.21 0.81
CA PRO A 78 -8.74 15.91 -0.42
C PRO A 78 -8.51 17.41 -0.24
N PRO A 79 -8.10 18.13 -1.30
CA PRO A 79 -7.97 19.59 -1.24
C PRO A 79 -9.31 20.18 -0.81
N ARG A 80 -9.27 21.05 0.22
CA ARG A 80 -10.45 21.81 0.62
C ARG A 80 -10.76 22.77 -0.52
N ARG A 81 -11.94 22.60 -1.13
CA ARG A 81 -12.49 23.53 -2.13
C ARG A 81 -12.72 24.90 -1.52
#